data_AF-A0A960XAP4-F1
#
_entry.id   AF-A0A960XAP4-F1
#
_cell.length_a   1.000
_cell.length_b   1.000
_cell.length_c   1.000
_cell.angle_alpha   90.00
_cell.angle_beta   90.00
_cell.angle_gamma   90.00
#
_symmetry.space_group_name_H-M   'P 1'
#
loop_
_entity.id
_entity.type
_entity.pdbx_description
1 polymer ?
#
loop_
_entity_poly.entity_id
_entity_poly.type
_entity_poly.pdbx_seq_one_letter_code
_entity_poly.pdbx_strand_id
1 'polypeptide(L)' 'MLLKEYLKMYGITKTSFAKRIGKSRHLIHLIVNKNHIPKANVATRIEEASDGKVSKEEVLFPEKKSF' A
#
# COMPACT_ATOMS: atom_id res chain seq x y z
N MET A 1 -1.25 4.87 -8.66
CA MET A 1 -0.68 5.82 -7.66
C MET A 1 0.00 5.01 -6.57
N LEU A 2 1.00 5.58 -5.90
CA LEU A 2 1.69 4.89 -4.81
C LEU A 2 0.81 4.85 -3.55
N LEU A 3 0.95 3.80 -2.74
CA LEU A 3 0.23 3.67 -1.47
C LEU A 3 0.46 4.89 -0.55
N LYS A 4 1.67 5.45 -0.55
CA LYS A 4 2.00 6.66 0.21
C LYS A 4 1.15 7.88 -0.20
N GLU A 5 0.96 8.05 -1.50
CA GLU A 5 0.17 9.14 -2.08
C GLU A 5 -1.31 8.97 -1.75
N TYR A 6 -1.83 7.75 -1.92
CA TYR A 6 -3.20 7.41 -1.55
C TYR A 6 -3.50 7.72 -0.07
N LEU A 7 -2.65 7.25 0.85
CA LEU A 7 -2.86 7.51 2.28
C LEU A 7 -2.85 9.01 2.60
N LYS A 8 -1.97 9.79 1.95
CA LYS A 8 -1.89 11.24 2.13
C LYS A 8 -3.11 11.96 1.54
N MET A 9 -3.50 11.63 0.30
CA MET A 9 -4.59 12.28 -0.44
C MET A 9 -5.94 12.11 0.25
N TYR A 10 -6.20 10.93 0.80
CA TYR A 10 -7.48 10.60 1.45
C TYR A 10 -7.45 10.74 2.97
N GLY A 11 -6.38 11.28 3.56
CA GLY A 11 -6.26 11.45 5.01
C GLY A 11 -6.31 10.13 5.80
N ILE A 12 -5.92 9.01 5.19
CA ILE A 12 -6.01 7.68 5.79
C ILE A 12 -4.74 7.40 6.58
N THR A 13 -4.88 7.11 7.87
CA THR A 13 -3.74 6.71 8.70
C THR A 13 -3.25 5.30 8.36
N LYS A 14 -1.95 5.05 8.54
CA LYS A 14 -1.39 3.69 8.39
C LYS A 14 -2.08 2.67 9.29
N THR A 15 -2.52 3.09 10.47
CA THR A 15 -3.22 2.24 11.44
C THR A 15 -4.63 1.87 10.96
N SER A 16 -5.41 2.83 10.50
CA SER A 16 -6.75 2.57 9.97
C SER A 16 -6.70 1.71 8.71
N PHE A 17 -5.74 1.98 7.82
CA PHE A 17 -5.54 1.16 6.63
C PHE A 17 -5.10 -0.28 6.96
N ALA A 18 -4.18 -0.45 7.92
CA ALA A 18 -3.76 -1.76 8.39
C ALA A 18 -4.94 -2.59 8.95
N LYS A 19 -5.82 -1.95 9.73
CA LYS A 19 -7.07 -2.58 10.21
C LYS A 19 -7.98 -3.00 9.06
N ARG A 20 -8.15 -2.13 8.04
CA ARG A 20 -9.00 -2.41 6.86
C ARG A 20 -8.55 -3.67 6.11
N ILE A 21 -7.24 -3.91 5.97
CA ILE A 21 -6.72 -5.10 5.26
C ILE A 21 -6.40 -6.30 6.18
N GLY A 22 -6.67 -6.17 7.49
CA GLY A 22 -6.37 -7.19 8.49
C GLY A 22 -4.88 -7.50 8.64
N LYS A 23 -4.03 -6.46 8.69
CA LYS A 23 -2.57 -6.58 8.85
C LYS A 23 -2.04 -5.68 9.97
N SER A 24 -0.78 -5.87 10.33
CA SER A 24 -0.12 -5.03 11.33
C SER A 24 0.18 -3.63 10.76
N ARG A 25 0.08 -2.60 11.62
CA ARG A 25 0.53 -1.24 11.29
C ARG A 25 1.98 -1.22 10.82
N HIS A 26 2.82 -2.06 11.43
CA HIS A 26 4.23 -2.16 11.09
C HIS A 26 4.46 -2.61 9.65
N LEU A 27 3.69 -3.60 9.17
CA LEU A 27 3.76 -4.02 7.76
C LEU A 27 3.44 -2.86 6.81
N ILE A 28 2.36 -2.11 7.06
CA ILE A 28 2.02 -0.93 6.25
C ILE A 28 3.12 0.12 6.31
N HIS A 29 3.73 0.33 7.48
CA HIS A 29 4.87 1.24 7.59
C HIS A 29 6.04 0.82 6.69
N LEU A 30 6.39 -0.47 6.68
CA LEU A 30 7.48 -1.00 5.85
C LEU A 30 7.17 -0.84 4.36
N ILE A 31 5.96 -1.17 3.92
CA ILE A 31 5.54 -1.03 2.51
C ILE A 31 5.61 0.44 2.07
N VAL A 32 5.12 1.37 2.91
CA VAL A 32 5.02 2.79 2.53
C VAL A 32 6.37 3.53 2.58
N ASN A 33 7.27 3.16 3.49
CA ASN A 33 8.47 3.95 3.79
C ASN A 33 9.80 3.24 3.50
N LYS A 34 9.84 1.91 3.44
CA LYS A 34 11.07 1.12 3.40
C LYS A 34 11.19 0.28 2.13
N ASN A 35 10.39 0.56 1.11
CA ASN A 35 10.30 -0.20 -0.15
C ASN A 35 10.18 -1.72 0.10
N HIS A 36 9.53 -2.10 1.20
CA HIS A 36 9.33 -3.50 1.50
C HIS A 36 8.28 -4.08 0.55
N ILE A 37 8.71 -5.02 -0.30
CA ILE A 37 7.83 -5.73 -1.22
C ILE A 37 7.03 -6.76 -0.41
N PRO A 38 5.70 -6.58 -0.27
CA PRO A 38 4.89 -7.53 0.48
C PRO A 38 4.59 -8.78 -0.37
N LYS A 39 4.03 -9.81 0.26
CA LYS A 39 3.52 -10.98 -0.46
C LYS A 39 2.40 -10.58 -1.42
N ALA A 40 2.24 -11.30 -2.54
CA ALA A 40 1.22 -11.02 -3.56
C ALA A 40 -0.20 -10.91 -2.98
N ASN A 41 -0.58 -11.77 -2.04
CA ASN A 41 -1.88 -11.71 -1.37
C ASN A 41 -2.12 -10.41 -0.57
N VAL A 42 -1.07 -9.79 -0.04
CA VAL A 42 -1.15 -8.51 0.65
C VAL A 42 -1.32 -7.39 -0.37
N ALA A 43 -0.62 -7.46 -1.50
CA ALA A 43 -0.77 -6.50 -2.60
C ALA A 43 -2.21 -6.50 -3.15
N THR A 44 -2.81 -7.67 -3.37
CA THR A 44 -4.23 -7.80 -3.76
C THR A 44 -5.16 -7.16 -2.73
N ARG A 45 -4.96 -7.42 -1.43
CA ARG A 45 -5.77 -6.78 -0.39
C ARG A 45 -5.62 -5.26 -0.34
N ILE A 46 -4.44 -4.74 -0.65
CA ILE A 46 -4.19 -3.30 -0.72
C ILE A 46 -4.96 -2.70 -1.89
N GLU A 47 -4.95 -3.37 -3.05
CA GLU A 47 -5.71 -2.97 -4.23
C GLU A 47 -7.21 -2.93 -3.95
N GLU A 48 -7.77 -4.03 -3.43
CA GLU A 48 -9.18 -4.13 -3.01
C GLU A 48 -9.55 -3.04 -1.97
N ALA A 49 -8.73 -2.84 -0.94
CA ALA A 49 -9.00 -1.85 0.10
C ALA A 49 -8.74 -0.40 -0.33
N SER A 50 -8.17 -0.19 -1.51
CA SER A 50 -8.05 1.13 -2.14
C SER A 50 -9.10 1.37 -3.22
N ASP A 51 -10.00 0.41 -3.43
CA ASP A 51 -10.97 0.38 -4.54
C ASP A 51 -10.26 0.53 -5.89
N GLY A 52 -9.15 -0.18 -6.09
CA GLY A 52 -8.34 -0.17 -7.32
C GLY A 52 -7.48 1.08 -7.53
N LYS A 53 -7.48 2.06 -6.61
CA LYS A 53 -6.67 3.29 -6.75
C LYS A 53 -5.17 3.00 -6.65
N VAL A 54 -4.79 2.05 -5.80
CA VAL A 54 -3.42 1.55 -5.68
C VAL A 54 -3.39 0.17 -6.32
N SER A 55 -2.75 0.02 -7.49
CA SER A 55 -2.67 -1.30 -8.12
C SER A 55 -1.69 -2.20 -7.37
N LYS A 56 -1.93 -3.51 -7.43
CA LYS A 56 -1.01 -4.49 -6.83
C LYS A 56 0.38 -4.42 -7.47
N GLU A 57 0.49 -4.10 -8.76
CA GLU A 57 1.76 -3.96 -9.47
C GLU A 57 2.58 -2.80 -8.89
N GLU A 58 1.96 -1.66 -8.58
CA GLU A 58 2.65 -0.51 -7.98
C GLU A 58 3.16 -0.84 -6.56
N VAL A 59 2.46 -1.72 -5.83
CA VAL A 59 2.86 -2.17 -4.50
C VAL A 59 4.01 -3.19 -4.56
N LEU A 60 4.01 -4.07 -5.57
CA LEU A 60 5.04 -5.08 -5.76
C LEU A 60 6.30 -4.52 -6.44
N PHE A 61 6.13 -3.48 -7.27
CA PHE A 61 7.18 -2.86 -8.08
C PHE A 61 7.16 -1.32 -7.93
N PRO A 62 7.42 -0.77 -6.74
CA PRO A 62 7.36 0.68 -6.49
C PRO A 62 8.42 1.49 -7.26
N GLU A 63 9.41 0.84 -7.87
CA GLU A 63 10.52 1.48 -8.59
C GLU A 63 10.25 1.76 -10.08
N LYS A 64 9.04 1.51 -10.61
CA LYS A 64 8.71 1.77 -12.02
C LYS A 64 8.32 3.23 -12.36
N LYS A 65 8.69 4.21 -11.53
CA LYS A 65 8.62 5.65 -11.89
C LYS A 65 10.01 6.28 -11.95
N SER A 66 10.82 5.80 -12.87
CA SER A 66 11.88 6.59 -13.49
C SER A 66 11.74 6.36 -14.98
N PHE A 67 11.17 7.32 -15.71
CA PHE A 67 11.49 7.76 -17.08
C PHE A 67 10.48 8.83 -17.50
#